data_AF-A0A6I9U088-F1
#
_entry.id   AF-A0A6I9U088-F1
#
_cell.length_a   1.000
_cell.length_b   1.000
_cell.length_c   1.000
_cell.angle_alpha   90.00
_cell.angle_beta   90.00
_cell.angle_gamma   90.00
#
_symmetry.space_group_name_H-M   'P 1'
#
loop_
_entity.id
_entity.type
_entity.pdbx_description
1 polymer ?
#
loop_
_entity_poly.entity_id
_entity_poly.type
_entity_poly.pdbx_seq_one_letter_code
_entity_poly.pdbx_strand_id
1 'polypeptide(L)'
;MDKPLPQTLSAGSTSDKRVTLERLHVDIRKVQSIILASTSNDIQKQYDRLDHVASILQRMKEVYAFPNGYTRYVDTKEFFRNMMAEGSFVQEHGVKMLSLARKLENLKVGLNNNTYIDMILQLLPPFFESFIINSNMNGLEKTINELINMLVQYEATTKKFALSVLVERLRLLRRKARGPDI
;
A
#
# COMPACT_ATOMS: atom_id res chain seq x y z
N MET A 1 -12.67 2.27 35.59
CA MET A 1 -12.66 0.95 34.92
C MET A 1 -12.20 1.17 33.47
N ASP A 2 -10.96 1.63 33.22
CA ASP A 2 -9.67 0.90 33.26
C ASP A 2 -9.65 -0.25 32.24
N LYS A 3 -8.73 -0.43 31.28
CA LYS A 3 -7.35 0.03 31.02
C LYS A 3 -6.99 -0.31 29.52
N PRO A 4 -5.75 -0.21 29.00
CA PRO A 4 -5.37 0.63 27.86
C PRO A 4 -4.94 -0.15 26.58
N LEU A 5 -4.65 0.55 25.47
CA LEU A 5 -3.93 -0.08 24.34
C LEU A 5 -2.41 0.24 24.39
N PRO A 6 -1.52 -0.76 24.23
CA PRO A 6 -0.07 -0.59 24.39
C PRO A 6 0.62 0.08 23.20
N GLN A 7 1.69 0.80 23.52
CA GLN A 7 2.75 1.26 22.63
C GLN A 7 3.49 0.05 22.01
N THR A 8 3.91 0.13 20.73
CA THR A 8 5.34 0.13 20.32
C THR A 8 5.54 0.18 18.80
N LEU A 9 6.59 0.92 18.41
CA LEU A 9 7.12 1.17 17.06
C LEU A 9 7.82 -0.05 16.43
N SER A 10 7.96 -0.09 15.09
CA SER A 10 9.25 -0.31 14.38
C SER A 10 9.03 -0.28 12.84
N ALA A 11 9.41 0.76 12.08
CA ALA A 11 10.74 1.11 11.52
C ALA A 11 11.12 0.28 10.26
N GLY A 12 11.12 0.93 9.09
CA GLY A 12 11.51 0.28 7.82
C GLY A 12 11.29 1.04 6.50
N SER A 13 11.12 2.37 6.51
CA SER A 13 11.37 3.27 5.33
C SER A 13 11.47 4.73 5.77
N THR A 14 11.79 4.91 7.05
CA THR A 14 11.06 5.89 7.84
C THR A 14 11.86 7.16 8.09
N SER A 15 13.12 7.24 7.66
CA SER A 15 13.98 8.38 7.95
C SER A 15 13.50 9.67 7.28
N ASP A 16 13.23 9.68 5.97
CA ASP A 16 12.90 10.93 5.27
C ASP A 16 11.48 11.43 5.60
N LYS A 17 10.53 10.49 5.76
CA LYS A 17 9.17 10.79 6.23
C LYS A 17 9.12 11.15 7.72
N ARG A 18 9.96 10.54 8.57
CA ARG A 18 10.10 10.93 9.99
C ARG A 18 10.78 12.27 10.10
N VAL A 19 11.85 12.54 9.35
CA VAL A 19 12.54 13.83 9.33
C VAL A 19 11.59 14.94 8.88
N THR A 20 10.74 14.67 7.88
CA THR A 20 9.72 15.63 7.43
C THR A 20 8.60 15.81 8.47
N LEU A 21 8.15 14.73 9.10
CA LEU A 21 7.13 14.76 10.15
C LEU A 21 7.64 15.40 11.46
N GLU A 22 8.90 15.17 11.81
CA GLU A 22 9.60 15.78 12.95
C GLU A 22 9.84 17.27 12.68
N ARG A 23 10.25 17.65 11.46
CA ARG A 23 10.28 19.06 11.05
C ARG A 23 8.92 19.71 11.19
N LEU A 24 7.86 19.07 10.70
CA LEU A 24 6.50 19.58 10.81
C LEU A 24 6.08 19.76 12.29
N HIS A 25 6.42 18.82 13.17
CA HIS A 25 6.15 18.95 14.60
C HIS A 25 6.95 20.09 15.26
N VAL A 26 8.22 20.26 14.88
CA VAL A 26 9.06 21.36 15.35
C VAL A 26 8.50 22.70 14.87
N ASP A 27 8.06 22.78 13.63
CA ASP A 27 7.51 24.02 13.05
C ASP A 27 6.13 24.35 13.64
N ILE A 28 5.27 23.35 13.89
CA ILE A 28 4.01 23.54 14.63
C ILE A 28 4.28 24.05 16.05
N ARG A 29 5.26 23.46 16.76
CA ARG A 29 5.65 23.89 18.10
C ARG A 29 6.19 25.32 18.10
N LYS A 30 6.95 25.71 17.08
CA LYS A 30 7.43 27.09 16.89
C LYS A 30 6.28 28.04 16.64
N VAL A 31 5.35 27.70 15.74
CA VAL A 31 4.16 28.53 15.46
C VAL A 31 3.29 28.66 16.71
N GLN A 32 3.08 27.58 17.48
CA GLN A 32 2.40 27.62 18.77
C GLN A 32 3.13 28.54 19.76
N SER A 33 4.45 28.42 19.88
CA SER A 33 5.24 29.30 20.75
C SER A 33 5.20 30.76 20.31
N ILE A 34 5.19 31.03 19.00
CA ILE A 34 5.10 32.40 18.45
C ILE A 34 3.71 32.97 18.71
N ILE A 35 2.63 32.19 18.52
CA ILE A 35 1.26 32.62 18.83
C ILE A 35 1.14 32.93 20.32
N LEU A 36 1.63 32.03 21.20
CA LEU A 36 1.59 32.22 22.65
C LEU A 36 2.45 33.40 23.13
N ALA A 37 3.59 33.65 22.50
CA ALA A 37 4.47 34.77 22.83
C ALA A 37 3.97 36.11 22.27
N SER A 38 3.23 36.09 21.14
CA SER A 38 2.69 37.29 20.49
C SER A 38 1.36 37.74 21.08
N THR A 39 0.70 36.89 21.87
CA THR A 39 -0.46 37.26 22.68
C THR A 39 0.01 37.86 24.01
N SER A 40 -0.06 39.18 24.16
CA SER A 40 0.22 39.86 25.43
C SER A 40 -0.80 39.48 26.51
N ASN A 41 -0.48 39.75 27.79
CA ASN A 41 -1.25 39.39 28.99
C ASN A 41 -2.76 39.75 28.95
N ASP A 42 -3.18 40.69 28.12
CA ASP A 42 -4.60 41.09 27.99
C ASP A 42 -5.43 40.09 27.16
N ILE A 43 -4.78 39.32 26.27
CA ILE A 43 -5.42 38.26 25.48
C ILE A 43 -5.54 36.97 26.31
N GLN A 44 -4.57 36.67 27.19
CA GLN A 44 -4.65 35.52 28.10
C GLN A 44 -5.90 35.54 28.99
N LYS A 45 -6.34 36.73 29.44
CA LYS A 45 -7.61 36.87 30.20
C LYS A 45 -8.87 36.68 29.37
N GLN A 46 -8.81 36.78 28.03
CA GLN A 46 -9.95 36.50 27.14
C GLN A 46 -9.99 35.05 26.63
N TYR A 47 -8.87 34.32 26.67
CA TYR A 47 -8.75 32.95 26.15
C TYR A 47 -8.80 31.85 27.23
N ASP A 48 -9.31 32.17 28.42
CA ASP A 48 -9.54 31.23 29.53
C ASP A 48 -10.71 30.25 29.30
N ARG A 49 -10.92 29.83 28.05
CA ARG A 49 -11.84 28.74 27.71
C ARG A 49 -11.10 27.77 26.81
N LEU A 50 -10.75 26.61 27.38
CA LEU A 50 -10.22 25.45 26.68
C LEU A 50 -11.02 25.09 25.40
N ASP A 51 -12.30 25.46 25.36
CA ASP A 51 -13.19 25.35 24.19
C ASP A 51 -12.69 26.12 22.95
N HIS A 52 -12.02 27.27 23.11
CA HIS A 52 -11.52 28.06 21.97
C HIS A 52 -10.25 27.47 21.37
N VAL A 53 -9.37 26.89 22.19
CA VAL A 53 -8.14 26.25 21.70
C VAL A 53 -8.47 25.00 20.89
N ALA A 54 -9.40 24.16 21.36
CA ALA A 54 -9.90 23.02 20.61
C ALA A 54 -10.55 23.45 19.28
N SER A 55 -11.35 24.51 19.30
CA SER A 55 -12.01 25.07 18.10
C SER A 55 -11.00 25.64 17.09
N ILE A 56 -9.94 26.31 17.55
CA ILE A 56 -8.86 26.82 16.69
C ILE A 56 -8.07 25.66 16.08
N LEU A 57 -7.74 24.63 16.86
CA LEU A 57 -7.06 23.43 16.36
C LEU A 57 -7.91 22.66 15.34
N GLN A 58 -9.23 22.57 15.57
CA GLN A 58 -10.19 21.98 14.64
C GLN A 58 -10.23 22.78 13.34
N ARG A 59 -10.33 24.10 13.41
CA ARG A 59 -10.33 24.97 12.23
C ARG A 59 -9.01 24.92 11.47
N MET A 60 -7.88 24.83 12.17
CA MET A 60 -6.58 24.59 11.55
C MET A 60 -6.52 23.22 10.87
N LYS A 61 -7.05 22.16 11.49
CA LYS A 61 -7.19 20.86 10.82
C LYS A 61 -8.06 20.93 9.59
N GLU A 62 -9.12 21.74 9.56
CA GLU A 62 -9.99 21.88 8.39
C GLU A 62 -9.33 22.68 7.27
N VAL A 63 -8.60 23.76 7.61
CA VAL A 63 -7.90 24.63 6.65
C VAL A 63 -6.63 23.98 6.10
N TYR A 64 -5.92 23.20 6.91
CA TYR A 64 -4.65 22.55 6.56
C TYR A 64 -4.74 21.03 6.37
N ALA A 65 -5.92 20.42 6.58
CA ALA A 65 -6.17 19.12 5.98
C ALA A 65 -5.99 19.31 4.48
N PHE A 66 -5.13 18.51 3.87
CA PHE A 66 -5.16 18.37 2.41
C PHE A 66 -6.63 18.17 2.02
N PRO A 67 -7.16 18.96 1.07
CA PRO A 67 -8.53 18.77 0.65
C PRO A 67 -8.72 17.29 0.39
N ASN A 68 -9.74 16.66 0.97
CA ASN A 68 -9.94 15.21 0.83
C ASN A 68 -9.90 14.78 -0.66
N GLY A 69 -10.24 15.69 -1.57
CA GLY A 69 -10.07 15.55 -3.01
C GLY A 69 -8.61 15.40 -3.51
N TYR A 70 -7.65 16.16 -2.98
CA TYR A 70 -6.24 16.04 -3.34
C TYR A 70 -5.62 14.73 -2.81
N THR A 71 -5.88 14.37 -1.56
CA THR A 71 -5.42 13.08 -1.00
C THR A 71 -5.98 11.91 -1.79
N ARG A 72 -7.29 11.94 -2.09
CA ARG A 72 -7.93 10.98 -2.97
C ARG A 72 -7.27 10.94 -4.35
N TYR A 73 -7.02 12.08 -4.97
CA TYR A 73 -6.33 12.14 -6.26
C TYR A 73 -4.94 11.49 -6.20
N VAL A 74 -4.14 11.78 -5.17
CA VAL A 74 -2.77 11.23 -5.02
C VAL A 74 -2.80 9.72 -4.83
N ASP A 75 -3.61 9.21 -3.91
CA ASP A 75 -3.68 7.77 -3.64
C ASP A 75 -4.28 7.01 -4.83
N THR A 76 -5.30 7.57 -5.50
CA THR A 76 -5.87 6.99 -6.72
C THR A 76 -4.82 6.94 -7.83
N LYS A 77 -4.07 8.03 -8.02
CA LYS A 77 -2.98 8.09 -9.01
C LYS A 77 -1.86 7.10 -8.68
N GLU A 78 -1.51 6.92 -7.41
CA GLU A 78 -0.53 5.92 -6.98
C GLU A 78 -1.02 4.51 -7.33
N PHE A 79 -2.28 4.19 -7.02
CA PHE A 79 -2.91 2.90 -7.31
C PHE A 79 -2.84 2.56 -8.81
N PHE A 80 -3.34 3.45 -9.68
CA PHE A 80 -3.39 3.21 -11.13
C PHE A 80 -2.03 3.22 -11.83
N ARG A 81 -0.98 3.77 -11.19
CA ARG A 81 0.38 3.78 -11.76
C ARG A 81 1.25 2.65 -11.25
N ASN A 82 0.77 1.84 -10.30
CA ASN A 82 1.56 0.78 -9.72
C ASN A 82 1.54 -0.47 -10.60
N MET A 83 2.08 -0.39 -11.80
CA MET A 83 2.35 -1.57 -12.62
C MET A 83 3.37 -2.45 -11.90
N MET A 84 3.10 -3.76 -11.86
CA MET A 84 4.08 -4.73 -11.40
C MET A 84 5.23 -4.81 -12.43
N ALA A 85 6.47 -4.80 -11.96
CA ALA A 85 7.63 -4.94 -12.83
C ALA A 85 7.79 -6.40 -13.27
N GLU A 86 8.23 -6.62 -14.52
CA GLU A 86 8.60 -7.95 -15.01
C GLU A 86 9.68 -8.59 -14.12
N GLY A 87 9.53 -9.88 -13.84
CA GLY A 87 10.44 -10.65 -12.98
C GLY A 87 10.41 -10.32 -11.48
N SER A 88 9.59 -9.36 -11.03
CA SER A 88 9.41 -9.07 -9.59
C SER A 88 8.52 -10.10 -8.89
N PHE A 89 8.52 -10.12 -7.54
CA PHE A 89 7.74 -11.06 -6.76
C PHE A 89 6.29 -10.60 -6.59
N VAL A 90 5.33 -11.45 -6.97
CA VAL A 90 3.91 -11.11 -6.92
C VAL A 90 3.39 -10.90 -5.49
N GLN A 91 4.02 -11.54 -4.51
CA GLN A 91 3.68 -11.36 -3.10
C GLN A 91 3.90 -9.92 -2.63
N GLU A 92 5.06 -9.35 -2.94
CA GLU A 92 5.41 -7.98 -2.53
C GLU A 92 4.48 -6.97 -3.20
N HIS A 93 4.31 -7.11 -4.51
CA HIS A 93 3.39 -6.27 -5.27
C HIS A 93 1.95 -6.38 -4.76
N GLY A 94 1.45 -7.60 -4.52
CA GLY A 94 0.12 -7.86 -4.00
C GLY A 94 -0.14 -7.20 -2.64
N VAL A 95 0.80 -7.31 -1.70
CA VAL A 95 0.69 -6.65 -0.39
C VAL A 95 0.63 -5.13 -0.53
N LYS A 96 1.42 -4.55 -1.45
CA LYS A 96 1.35 -3.11 -1.75
C LYS A 96 -0.02 -2.72 -2.30
N MET A 97 -0.54 -3.47 -3.27
CA MET A 97 -1.85 -3.20 -3.87
C MET A 97 -2.99 -3.30 -2.85
N LEU A 98 -2.96 -4.29 -1.95
CA LEU A 98 -3.90 -4.41 -0.84
C LEU A 98 -3.84 -3.19 0.08
N SER A 99 -2.64 -2.70 0.39
CA SER A 99 -2.48 -1.49 1.20
C SER A 99 -3.08 -0.26 0.51
N LEU A 100 -2.90 -0.11 -0.80
CA LEU A 100 -3.46 1.01 -1.54
C LEU A 100 -4.99 0.90 -1.66
N ALA A 101 -5.54 -0.30 -1.88
CA ALA A 101 -6.98 -0.53 -1.89
C ALA A 101 -7.63 -0.08 -0.57
N ARG A 102 -7.04 -0.48 0.58
CA ARG A 102 -7.51 -0.08 1.91
C ARG A 102 -7.47 1.44 2.13
N LYS A 103 -6.46 2.14 1.59
CA LYS A 103 -6.42 3.61 1.64
C LYS A 103 -7.62 4.21 0.89
N LEU A 104 -7.91 3.70 -0.30
CA LEU A 104 -9.03 4.18 -1.12
C LEU A 104 -10.40 3.85 -0.50
N GLU A 105 -10.53 2.70 0.18
CA GLU A 105 -11.70 2.38 1.00
C GLU A 105 -11.89 3.38 2.15
N ASN A 106 -10.83 3.72 2.87
CA ASN A 106 -10.88 4.70 3.97
C ASN A 106 -11.27 6.10 3.48
N LEU A 107 -10.89 6.45 2.25
CA LEU A 107 -11.29 7.70 1.59
C LEU A 107 -12.70 7.64 1.00
N LYS A 108 -13.44 6.55 1.21
CA LYS A 108 -14.82 6.32 0.75
C LYS A 108 -14.97 6.57 -0.76
N VAL A 109 -14.02 6.09 -1.56
CA VAL A 109 -14.05 6.22 -3.03
C VAL A 109 -15.25 5.48 -3.64
N GLY A 110 -15.84 4.51 -2.93
CA GLY A 110 -17.09 3.85 -3.32
C GLY A 110 -16.90 2.70 -4.31
N LEU A 111 -15.69 2.19 -4.48
CA LEU A 111 -15.41 1.00 -5.30
C LEU A 111 -15.72 -0.27 -4.51
N ASN A 112 -16.29 -1.26 -5.17
CA ASN A 112 -16.49 -2.58 -4.58
C ASN A 112 -15.22 -3.44 -4.70
N ASN A 113 -15.16 -4.52 -3.92
CA ASN A 113 -14.01 -5.44 -3.89
C ASN A 113 -13.67 -6.04 -5.27
N ASN A 114 -14.69 -6.38 -6.07
CA ASN A 114 -14.48 -6.95 -7.42
C ASN A 114 -13.78 -5.94 -8.34
N THR A 115 -14.15 -4.67 -8.25
CA THR A 115 -13.50 -3.60 -9.02
C THR A 115 -12.03 -3.44 -8.66
N TYR A 116 -11.67 -3.53 -7.37
CA TYR A 116 -10.27 -3.52 -6.97
C TYR A 116 -9.51 -4.74 -7.51
N ILE A 117 -10.13 -5.91 -7.52
CA ILE A 117 -9.54 -7.12 -8.08
C ILE A 117 -9.29 -6.95 -9.57
N ASP A 118 -10.27 -6.48 -10.34
CA ASP A 118 -10.14 -6.28 -11.78
C ASP A 118 -9.03 -5.28 -12.09
N MET A 119 -8.90 -4.22 -11.29
CA MET A 119 -7.82 -3.25 -11.45
C MET A 119 -6.45 -3.85 -11.09
N ILE A 120 -6.35 -4.66 -10.03
CA ILE A 120 -5.09 -5.32 -9.67
C ILE A 120 -4.66 -6.28 -10.78
N LEU A 121 -5.58 -7.05 -11.35
CA LEU A 121 -5.30 -7.97 -12.45
C LEU A 121 -4.78 -7.24 -13.69
N GLN A 122 -5.29 -6.04 -13.99
CA GLN A 122 -4.83 -5.20 -15.11
C GLN A 122 -3.41 -4.65 -14.94
N LEU A 123 -2.91 -4.56 -13.70
CA LEU A 123 -1.57 -4.05 -13.40
C LEU A 123 -0.50 -5.14 -13.39
N LEU A 124 -0.87 -6.40 -13.61
CA LEU A 124 0.04 -7.53 -13.66
C LEU A 124 0.75 -7.63 -15.02
N PRO A 125 1.98 -8.20 -15.07
CA PRO A 125 2.69 -8.41 -16.32
C PRO A 125 2.05 -9.53 -17.17
N PRO A 126 2.37 -9.60 -18.49
CA PRO A 126 1.87 -10.63 -19.40
C PRO A 126 2.09 -12.08 -18.93
N PHE A 127 3.12 -12.32 -18.10
CA PHE A 127 3.36 -13.61 -17.46
C PHE A 127 2.10 -14.20 -16.75
N PHE A 128 1.19 -13.36 -16.27
CA PHE A 128 -0.02 -13.79 -15.56
C PHE A 128 -1.27 -13.90 -16.44
N GLU A 129 -1.20 -13.68 -17.76
CA GLU A 129 -2.38 -13.71 -18.65
C GLU A 129 -3.17 -15.03 -18.56
N SER A 130 -2.47 -16.16 -18.53
CA SER A 130 -3.12 -17.48 -18.40
C SER A 130 -3.85 -17.63 -17.06
N PHE A 131 -3.31 -17.05 -15.99
CA PHE A 131 -4.00 -17.01 -14.69
C PHE A 131 -5.24 -16.13 -14.76
N ILE A 132 -5.16 -14.94 -15.37
CA ILE A 132 -6.28 -13.99 -15.49
C ILE A 132 -7.45 -14.65 -16.23
N ILE A 133 -7.18 -15.26 -17.39
CA ILE A 133 -8.20 -15.98 -18.19
C ILE A 133 -8.86 -17.06 -17.35
N ASN A 134 -8.08 -17.92 -16.69
CA ASN A 134 -8.61 -19.02 -15.89
C ASN A 134 -9.39 -18.51 -14.66
N SER A 135 -8.89 -17.47 -14.01
CA SER A 135 -9.52 -16.94 -12.81
C SER A 135 -10.86 -16.25 -13.10
N ASN A 136 -11.00 -15.59 -14.24
CA ASN A 136 -12.26 -14.97 -14.67
C ASN A 136 -13.33 -16.03 -14.99
N MET A 137 -12.91 -17.19 -15.52
CA MET A 137 -13.83 -18.28 -15.85
C MET A 137 -14.40 -19.00 -14.63
N ASN A 138 -13.69 -18.99 -13.50
CA ASN A 138 -14.12 -19.71 -12.30
C ASN A 138 -15.25 -19.01 -11.53
N GLY A 139 -15.55 -17.73 -11.82
CA GLY A 139 -16.74 -17.03 -11.32
C GLY A 139 -16.88 -16.89 -9.79
N LEU A 140 -15.88 -17.32 -9.01
CA LEU A 140 -15.94 -17.27 -7.55
C LEU A 140 -15.67 -15.86 -7.05
N GLU A 141 -16.54 -15.40 -6.14
CA GLU A 141 -16.24 -14.24 -5.31
C GLU A 141 -14.97 -14.53 -4.49
N LYS A 142 -14.03 -13.59 -4.53
CA LYS A 142 -12.75 -13.70 -3.86
C LYS A 142 -12.39 -12.34 -3.27
N THR A 143 -11.68 -12.34 -2.16
CA THR A 143 -11.07 -11.17 -1.54
C THR A 143 -9.74 -10.85 -2.21
N ILE A 144 -9.24 -9.62 -2.03
CA ILE A 144 -7.88 -9.26 -2.50
C ILE A 144 -6.81 -10.18 -1.88
N ASN A 145 -6.97 -10.61 -0.62
CA ASN A 145 -6.02 -11.54 0.02
C ASN A 145 -6.00 -12.92 -0.66
N GLU A 146 -7.18 -13.46 -0.97
CA GLU A 146 -7.29 -14.73 -1.68
C GLU A 146 -6.69 -14.63 -3.08
N LEU A 147 -6.93 -13.51 -3.78
CA LEU A 147 -6.29 -13.23 -5.06
C LEU A 147 -4.77 -13.28 -4.96
N ILE A 148 -4.19 -12.59 -3.97
CA ILE A 148 -2.73 -12.58 -3.75
C ILE A 148 -2.20 -13.99 -3.49
N ASN A 149 -2.88 -14.77 -2.64
CA ASN A 149 -2.46 -16.14 -2.35
C ASN A 149 -2.50 -17.03 -3.60
N MET A 150 -3.54 -16.91 -4.43
CA MET A 150 -3.65 -17.65 -5.69
C MET A 150 -2.56 -17.25 -6.68
N LEU A 151 -2.26 -15.95 -6.81
CA LEU A 151 -1.18 -15.46 -7.66
C LEU A 151 0.19 -15.99 -7.21
N VAL A 152 0.46 -16.01 -5.90
CA VAL A 152 1.70 -16.57 -5.34
C VAL A 152 1.84 -18.06 -5.63
N GLN A 153 0.75 -18.82 -5.46
CA GLN A 153 0.74 -20.25 -5.79
C GLN A 153 0.98 -20.49 -7.28
N TYR A 154 0.35 -19.69 -8.14
CA TYR A 154 0.52 -19.74 -9.58
C TYR A 154 1.96 -19.44 -10.01
N GLU A 155 2.56 -18.38 -9.45
CA GLU A 155 3.96 -18.03 -9.72
C GLU A 155 4.92 -19.17 -9.33
N ALA A 156 4.73 -19.77 -8.14
CA ALA A 156 5.56 -20.86 -7.66
C ALA A 156 5.44 -22.13 -8.50
N THR A 157 4.21 -22.51 -8.87
CA THR A 157 3.96 -23.71 -9.69
C THR A 157 4.50 -23.55 -11.10
N THR A 158 4.32 -22.39 -11.71
CA THR A 158 4.82 -22.10 -13.07
C THR A 158 6.35 -22.12 -13.12
N LYS A 159 7.02 -21.48 -12.16
CA LYS A 159 8.49 -21.51 -12.06
C LYS A 159 9.02 -22.94 -11.84
N LYS A 160 8.36 -23.71 -10.96
CA LYS A 160 8.70 -25.13 -10.72
C LYS A 160 8.54 -25.99 -11.97
N PHE A 161 7.46 -25.79 -12.72
CA PHE A 161 7.21 -26.49 -13.98
C PHE A 161 8.28 -26.18 -15.02
N ALA A 162 8.61 -24.90 -15.22
CA ALA A 162 9.65 -24.48 -16.16
C ALA A 162 11.01 -25.10 -15.83
N LEU A 163 11.38 -25.15 -14.55
CA LEU A 163 12.63 -25.77 -14.10
C LEU A 163 12.63 -27.28 -14.37
N SER A 164 11.52 -27.98 -14.09
CA SER A 164 11.39 -29.41 -14.36
C SER A 164 11.57 -29.75 -15.85
N VAL A 165 10.94 -28.97 -16.74
CA VAL A 165 11.05 -29.14 -18.20
C VAL A 165 12.48 -28.92 -18.68
N LEU A 166 13.17 -27.90 -18.17
CA LEU A 166 14.57 -27.63 -18.52
C LEU A 166 15.49 -28.77 -18.09
N VAL A 167 15.33 -29.26 -16.87
CA VAL A 167 16.12 -30.39 -16.34
C VAL A 167 15.92 -31.64 -17.19
N GLU A 168 14.68 -31.95 -17.59
CA GLU A 168 14.42 -33.12 -18.43
C GLU A 168 15.02 -32.98 -19.83
N ARG A 169 14.93 -31.79 -20.44
CA ARG A 169 15.60 -31.50 -21.72
C ARG A 169 17.12 -31.69 -21.62
N LEU A 170 17.76 -31.22 -20.55
CA LEU A 170 19.20 -31.41 -20.34
C LEU A 170 19.57 -32.88 -20.16
N ARG A 171 18.74 -33.67 -19.44
CA ARG A 171 18.94 -35.13 -19.31
C ARG A 171 18.85 -35.83 -20.66
N LEU A 172 17.91 -35.43 -21.52
CA LEU A 172 17.76 -36.00 -22.86
C LEU A 172 18.94 -35.66 -23.77
N LEU A 173 19.42 -34.41 -23.74
CA LEU A 173 20.61 -34.00 -24.48
C LEU A 173 21.85 -34.78 -24.04
N ARG A 174 22.04 -34.98 -22.73
CA ARG A 174 23.16 -35.77 -22.19
C ARG A 174 23.07 -37.25 -22.60
N ARG A 175 21.87 -37.82 -22.65
CA ARG A 175 21.65 -39.20 -23.14
C ARG A 175 21.99 -39.32 -24.63
N LYS A 176 21.58 -38.34 -25.45
CA LYS A 176 21.88 -38.32 -26.90
C LYS A 176 23.38 -38.13 -27.19
N ALA A 177 24.08 -37.35 -26.37
CA ALA A 177 25.51 -37.10 -26.52
C ALA A 177 26.41 -38.28 -26.12
N ARG A 178 25.90 -39.26 -25.37
CA ARG A 178 26.69 -40.42 -24.92
C ARG A 178 26.80 -41.55 -25.95
N GLY A 179 26.00 -41.54 -27.02
CA GLY A 179 26.00 -42.61 -28.05
C GLY A 179 25.60 -43.99 -27.50
N PRO A 180 25.17 -44.94 -28.33
CA PRO A 180 25.09 -46.33 -27.90
C PRO A 180 26.52 -46.88 -27.78
N ASP A 181 26.86 -47.43 -26.60
CA ASP A 181 28.06 -48.26 -26.45
C ASP A 181 27.91 -49.45 -27.42
N ILE A 182 28.78 -49.52 -28.43
CA ILE A 182 28.87 -50.62 -29.42
C ILE A 182 29.54 -51.82 -28.76
#